data_AF-A0A4R4EDV5-F1
#
_entry.id   AF-A0A4R4EDV5-F1
#
_cell.length_a   1.000
_cell.length_b   1.000
_cell.length_c   1.000
_cell.angle_alpha   90.00
_cell.angle_beta   90.00
_cell.angle_gamma   90.00
#
_symmetry.space_group_name_H-M   'P 1'
#
loop_
_entity.id
_entity.type
_entity.pdbx_description
1 polymer ?
#
loop_
_entity_poly.entity_id
_entity_poly.type
_entity_poly.pdbx_seq_one_letter_code
_entity_poly.pdbx_strand_id
1 'polypeptide(L)'
;MNAIDRFLTAWIDKELRSLHVAIPCRVISFDGKTATVQPLVKVDGAEQPVIQDVSALGQRLEVDGVERVYKPALKNGDVVLVVCCDTDIQRSSSGKSASPATSRKHDINDAVIVGVFPCSL
;
A
#
# COMPACT_ATOMS: atom_id res chain seq x y z
N MET A 1 22.05 -22.06 -20.33
CA MET A 1 21.76 -21.89 -18.90
C MET A 1 21.67 -23.28 -18.27
N ASN A 2 22.52 -23.58 -17.27
CA ASN A 2 22.56 -24.91 -16.67
C ASN A 2 21.35 -25.14 -15.72
N ALA A 3 21.22 -26.33 -15.14
CA ALA A 3 20.07 -26.66 -14.28
C ALA A 3 20.03 -25.84 -12.98
N ILE A 4 21.19 -25.51 -12.41
CA ILE A 4 21.31 -24.71 -11.18
C ILE A 4 20.91 -23.26 -11.46
N ASP A 5 21.36 -22.69 -12.59
CA ASP A 5 20.99 -21.36 -13.01
C ASP A 5 19.45 -21.22 -13.12
N ARG A 6 18.78 -22.19 -13.75
CA ARG A 6 17.31 -22.20 -13.86
C ARG A 6 16.61 -22.29 -12.51
N PHE A 7 17.14 -23.11 -11.61
CA PHE A 7 16.60 -23.23 -10.26
C PHE A 7 16.75 -21.91 -9.48
N LEU A 8 17.93 -21.28 -9.53
CA LEU A 8 18.20 -20.01 -8.86
C LEU A 8 17.33 -18.89 -9.41
N THR A 9 17.21 -18.77 -10.74
CA THR A 9 16.32 -17.77 -11.36
C THR A 9 14.87 -17.98 -10.93
N ALA A 10 14.36 -19.21 -10.99
CA ALA A 10 12.98 -19.50 -10.58
C ALA A 10 12.73 -19.18 -9.10
N TRP A 11 13.72 -19.43 -8.23
CA TRP A 11 13.61 -19.09 -6.81
C TRP A 11 13.64 -17.58 -6.58
N ILE A 12 14.56 -16.84 -7.22
CA ILE A 12 14.62 -15.38 -7.15
C ILE A 12 13.31 -14.76 -7.65
N ASP A 13 12.79 -15.23 -8.80
CA ASP A 13 11.53 -14.75 -9.34
C ASP A 13 10.36 -15.00 -8.37
N LYS A 14 10.35 -16.14 -7.68
CA LYS A 14 9.36 -16.44 -6.65
C LYS A 14 9.44 -15.47 -5.47
N GLU A 15 10.65 -15.21 -4.94
CA GLU A 15 10.82 -14.27 -3.84
C GLU A 15 10.46 -12.85 -4.27
N LEU A 16 10.86 -12.40 -5.46
CA LEU A 16 10.52 -11.08 -5.98
C LEU A 16 9.00 -10.90 -6.18
N ARG A 17 8.28 -11.95 -6.60
CA ARG A 17 6.81 -11.92 -6.71
C ARG A 17 6.11 -11.78 -5.36
N SER A 18 6.77 -12.15 -4.27
CA SER A 18 6.22 -12.03 -2.91
C SER A 18 6.39 -10.63 -2.29
N LEU A 19 7.20 -9.77 -2.91
CA LEU A 19 7.44 -8.42 -2.44
C LEU A 19 6.33 -7.47 -2.89
N HIS A 20 5.56 -6.96 -1.94
CA HIS A 20 4.60 -5.89 -2.21
C HIS A 20 5.29 -4.54 -2.00
N VAL A 21 5.24 -3.67 -3.02
CA VAL A 21 5.91 -2.35 -2.98
C VAL A 21 4.87 -1.25 -3.17
N ALA A 22 4.25 -1.21 -4.35
CA ALA A 22 3.20 -0.26 -4.65
C ALA A 22 2.15 -0.91 -5.56
N ILE A 23 0.89 -0.76 -5.21
CA ILE A 23 -0.22 -1.48 -5.83
C ILE A 23 -1.33 -0.46 -6.16
N PRO A 24 -1.72 -0.32 -7.44
CA PRO A 24 -2.93 0.40 -7.79
C PRO A 24 -4.14 -0.37 -7.28
N CYS A 25 -4.98 0.30 -6.48
CA CYS A 25 -6.17 -0.30 -5.89
C CYS A 25 -7.41 0.56 -6.14
N ARG A 26 -8.58 -0.06 -6.09
CA ARG A 26 -9.88 0.62 -6.04
C ARG A 26 -10.44 0.61 -4.63
N VAL A 27 -10.91 1.75 -4.15
CA VAL A 27 -11.54 1.88 -2.83
C VAL A 27 -12.91 1.17 -2.83
N ILE A 28 -13.12 0.30 -1.84
CA ILE A 28 -14.41 -0.35 -1.57
C ILE A 28 -15.17 0.41 -0.48
N SER A 29 -14.50 0.80 0.60
CA SER A 29 -15.09 1.57 1.69
C SER A 29 -14.03 2.44 2.35
N PHE A 30 -14.46 3.54 2.97
CA PHE A 30 -13.60 4.47 3.70
C PHE A 30 -14.36 5.06 4.89
N ASP A 31 -13.76 5.03 6.08
CA ASP A 31 -14.39 5.50 7.33
C ASP A 31 -13.95 6.91 7.76
N GLY A 32 -13.15 7.58 6.92
CA GLY A 32 -12.52 8.87 7.24
C GLY A 32 -11.06 8.76 7.69
N LYS A 33 -10.56 7.54 7.96
CA LYS A 33 -9.17 7.27 8.37
C LYS A 33 -8.57 6.07 7.65
N THR A 34 -9.28 4.95 7.59
CA THR A 34 -8.84 3.71 6.94
C THR A 34 -9.80 3.30 5.83
N ALA A 35 -9.28 2.57 4.85
CA ALA A 35 -10.04 2.08 3.73
C ALA A 35 -9.91 0.56 3.57
N THR A 36 -10.97 -0.06 3.04
CA THR A 36 -10.86 -1.37 2.38
C THR A 36 -10.64 -1.13 0.90
N VAL A 37 -9.63 -1.77 0.31
CA VAL A 37 -9.22 -1.56 -1.09
C VAL A 37 -9.03 -2.87 -1.84
N GLN A 38 -9.34 -2.87 -3.13
CA GLN A 38 -9.19 -4.00 -4.04
C GLN A 38 -8.01 -3.75 -5.00
N PRO A 39 -6.94 -4.56 -4.98
CA PRO A 39 -5.90 -4.49 -6.00
C PRO A 39 -6.48 -4.65 -7.41
N LEU A 40 -5.99 -3.83 -8.34
CA LEU A 40 -6.45 -3.82 -9.74
C LEU A 40 -5.61 -4.71 -10.66
N VAL A 41 -4.43 -5.13 -10.22
CA VAL A 41 -3.56 -6.03 -10.97
C VAL A 41 -3.92 -7.47 -10.63
N LYS A 42 -4.08 -8.32 -11.65
CA LYS A 42 -4.27 -9.76 -11.45
C LYS A 42 -2.93 -10.46 -11.31
N VAL A 43 -2.86 -11.46 -10.44
CA VAL A 43 -1.69 -12.33 -10.28
C VAL A 43 -2.11 -13.72 -10.73
N ASP A 44 -1.36 -14.30 -11.66
CA ASP A 44 -1.66 -15.62 -12.26
C ASP A 44 -3.11 -15.75 -12.77
N GLY A 45 -3.66 -14.65 -13.31
CA GLY A 45 -5.00 -14.58 -13.89
C GLY A 45 -6.14 -14.41 -12.87
N ALA A 46 -5.84 -14.44 -11.57
CA ALA A 46 -6.81 -14.27 -10.50
C ALA A 46 -6.81 -12.85 -9.92
N GLU A 47 -7.98 -12.42 -9.44
CA GLU A 47 -8.06 -11.23 -8.60
C GLU A 47 -7.37 -11.49 -7.26
N GLN A 48 -6.67 -10.49 -6.76
CA GLN A 48 -6.04 -10.56 -5.45
C GLN A 48 -7.07 -10.30 -4.35
N PRO A 49 -6.86 -10.82 -3.13
CA PRO A 49 -7.70 -10.49 -1.98
C PRO A 49 -7.78 -8.98 -1.71
N VAL A 50 -8.88 -8.55 -1.12
CA VAL A 50 -9.01 -7.17 -0.62
C VAL A 50 -8.04 -6.92 0.54
N ILE A 51 -7.54 -5.70 0.62
CA ILE A 51 -6.71 -5.22 1.73
C ILE A 51 -7.60 -4.40 2.65
N GLN A 52 -7.62 -4.73 3.93
CA GLN A 52 -8.43 -4.07 4.95
C GLN A 52 -7.58 -3.12 5.79
N ASP A 53 -8.23 -2.19 6.48
CA ASP A 53 -7.61 -1.28 7.46
C ASP A 53 -6.43 -0.46 6.92
N VAL A 54 -6.41 -0.17 5.62
CA VAL A 54 -5.33 0.58 4.97
C VAL A 54 -5.44 2.05 5.35
N SER A 55 -4.44 2.57 6.07
CA SER A 55 -4.44 3.96 6.52
C SER A 55 -4.27 4.92 5.35
N ALA A 56 -5.12 5.94 5.28
CA ALA A 56 -5.01 7.00 4.27
C ALA A 56 -4.25 8.20 4.85
N LEU A 57 -3.19 8.63 4.15
CA LEU A 57 -2.33 9.71 4.63
C LEU A 57 -2.96 11.08 4.36
N GLY A 58 -3.01 11.93 5.39
CA GLY A 58 -3.33 13.35 5.24
C GLY A 58 -2.11 14.17 4.82
N GLN A 59 -2.35 15.40 4.35
CA GLN A 59 -1.32 16.33 3.91
C GLN A 59 -1.44 17.67 4.64
N ARG A 60 -0.30 18.30 4.90
CA ARG A 60 -0.20 19.68 5.39
C ARG A 60 0.51 20.48 4.31
N LEU A 61 -0.20 21.45 3.74
CA LEU A 61 0.26 22.23 2.59
C LEU A 61 0.06 23.71 2.88
N GLU A 62 0.95 24.54 2.36
CA GLU A 62 0.74 25.99 2.31
C GLU A 62 -0.03 26.34 1.04
N VAL A 63 -1.18 27.02 1.20
CA VAL A 63 -2.02 27.49 0.10
C VAL A 63 -2.35 28.96 0.35
N ASP A 64 -1.99 29.82 -0.60
CA ASP A 64 -2.14 31.27 -0.51
C ASP A 64 -1.48 31.88 0.74
N GLY A 65 -0.29 31.38 1.12
CA GLY A 65 0.47 31.85 2.29
C GLY A 65 -0.10 31.39 3.64
N VAL A 66 -1.09 30.48 3.64
CA VAL A 66 -1.71 29.94 4.86
C VAL A 66 -1.54 28.43 4.91
N GLU A 67 -1.03 27.92 6.03
CA GLU A 67 -0.97 26.48 6.28
C GLU A 67 -2.39 25.88 6.37
N ARG A 68 -2.64 24.82 5.61
CA ARG A 68 -3.89 24.07 5.61
C ARG A 68 -3.64 22.57 5.78
N VAL A 69 -4.53 21.91 6.51
CA VAL A 69 -4.51 20.46 6.72
C VAL A 69 -5.61 19.83 5.88
N TYR A 70 -5.21 18.94 4.97
CA TYR A 70 -6.09 18.19 4.09
C TYR A 70 -6.17 16.75 4.55
N LYS A 71 -7.36 16.34 4.99
CA LYS A 71 -7.65 14.94 5.32
C LYS A 71 -8.03 14.18 4.05
N PRO A 72 -7.74 12.86 3.98
CA PRO A 72 -8.22 12.05 2.86
C PRO A 72 -9.75 12.09 2.80
N ALA A 73 -10.29 12.22 1.59
CA ALA A 73 -11.72 12.27 1.31
C ALA A 73 -12.07 11.24 0.22
N LEU A 74 -11.72 9.98 0.46
CA LEU A 74 -11.88 8.89 -0.48
C LEU A 74 -13.34 8.44 -0.60
N LYS A 75 -13.74 8.00 -1.81
CA LYS A 75 -15.06 7.49 -2.13
C LYS A 75 -14.98 6.07 -2.67
N ASN A 76 -16.09 5.33 -2.56
CA ASN A 76 -16.21 4.03 -3.24
C ASN A 76 -15.97 4.22 -4.75
N GLY A 77 -15.08 3.41 -5.31
CA GLY A 77 -14.71 3.47 -6.72
C GLY A 77 -13.45 4.27 -7.03
N ASP A 78 -12.95 5.12 -6.12
CA ASP A 78 -11.72 5.87 -6.35
C ASP A 78 -10.53 4.94 -6.58
N VAL A 79 -9.70 5.26 -7.56
CA VAL A 79 -8.45 4.57 -7.83
C VAL A 79 -7.35 5.25 -7.05
N VAL A 80 -6.63 4.49 -6.23
CA VAL A 80 -5.61 4.98 -5.30
C VAL A 80 -4.29 4.22 -5.49
N LEU A 81 -3.19 4.87 -5.13
CA LEU A 81 -1.90 4.20 -4.98
C LEU A 81 -1.72 3.77 -3.53
N VAL A 82 -1.55 2.47 -3.33
CA VAL A 82 -1.24 1.85 -2.05
C VAL A 82 0.25 1.51 -2.03
N VAL A 83 0.97 1.89 -0.98
CA VAL A 83 2.39 1.58 -0.79
C VAL A 83 2.55 0.70 0.44
N CYS A 84 3.30 -0.39 0.31
CA CYS A 84 3.63 -1.30 1.42
C CYS A 84 4.97 -0.88 2.02
N CYS A 85 5.01 -0.69 3.33
CA CYS A 85 6.24 -0.30 4.02
C CYS A 85 7.26 -1.45 4.10
N ASP A 86 8.53 -1.09 4.19
CA ASP A 86 9.64 -2.05 4.26
C ASP A 86 9.55 -2.99 5.48
N THR A 87 8.97 -2.50 6.58
CA THR A 87 8.79 -3.23 7.83
C THR A 87 7.45 -2.88 8.48
N ASP A 88 7.07 -3.68 9.48
CA ASP A 88 5.91 -3.46 10.33
C ASP A 88 5.81 -2.02 10.87
N ILE A 89 4.67 -1.37 10.62
CA ILE A 89 4.43 0.04 11.00
C ILE A 89 3.56 0.22 12.25
N GLN A 90 3.09 -0.86 12.88
CA GLN A 90 2.11 -0.77 13.97
C GLN A 90 2.60 0.14 15.10
N ARG A 91 3.87 0.00 15.52
CA ARG A 91 4.44 0.79 16.62
C ARG A 91 4.89 2.19 16.19
N SER A 92 5.44 2.32 14.99
CA SER A 92 5.93 3.60 14.45
C SER A 92 4.81 4.53 14.01
N SER A 93 3.61 4.00 13.72
CA SER A 93 2.42 4.80 13.38
C SER A 93 2.03 5.83 14.46
N SER A 94 2.47 5.62 15.71
CA SER A 94 2.31 6.57 16.82
C SER A 94 3.26 7.79 16.76
N GLY A 95 4.15 7.84 15.76
CA GLY A 95 5.17 8.88 15.59
C GLY A 95 6.40 8.69 16.48
N LYS A 96 6.52 7.55 17.18
CA LYS A 96 7.68 7.22 18.03
C LYS A 96 8.63 6.29 17.29
N SER A 97 9.93 6.50 17.47
CA SER A 97 10.92 5.51 17.05
C SER A 97 10.71 4.23 17.84
N ALA A 98 10.47 3.13 17.13
CA ALA A 98 10.16 1.84 17.72
C ALA A 98 10.73 0.72 16.84
N SER A 99 11.19 -0.36 17.48
CA SER A 99 11.51 -1.59 16.76
C SER A 99 10.24 -2.20 16.17
N PRO A 100 10.31 -2.81 14.97
CA PRO A 100 9.19 -3.50 14.35
C PRO A 100 8.52 -4.48 15.33
N ALA A 101 7.19 -4.56 15.30
CA ALA A 101 6.46 -5.51 16.15
C ALA A 101 6.59 -6.95 15.65
N THR A 102 6.81 -7.12 14.34
CA THR A 102 6.94 -8.41 13.66
C THR A 102 8.13 -8.40 12.69
N SER A 103 8.48 -9.57 12.14
CA SER A 103 9.52 -9.72 11.11
C SER A 103 9.00 -9.53 9.68
N ARG A 104 7.75 -9.06 9.52
CA ARG A 104 7.14 -8.82 8.21
C ARG A 104 7.91 -7.74 7.44
N LYS A 105 8.05 -7.96 6.13
CA LYS A 105 8.72 -7.05 5.20
C LYS A 105 7.93 -6.99 3.91
N HIS A 106 7.71 -5.80 3.35
CA HIS A 106 6.95 -5.62 2.11
C HIS A 106 5.61 -6.37 2.15
N ASP A 107 4.98 -6.31 3.32
CA ASP A 107 3.76 -7.06 3.63
C ASP A 107 2.54 -6.17 3.41
N ILE A 108 1.51 -6.75 2.81
CA ILE A 108 0.30 -6.03 2.41
C ILE A 108 -0.48 -5.43 3.58
N ASN A 109 -0.30 -5.95 4.81
CA ASN A 109 -0.96 -5.40 5.99
C ASN A 109 -0.23 -4.18 6.58
N ASP A 110 0.98 -3.86 6.09
CA ASP A 110 1.71 -2.63 6.42
C ASP A 110 1.57 -1.58 5.30
N ALA A 111 0.41 -1.60 4.63
CA ALA A 111 0.11 -0.74 3.51
C ALA A 111 -0.53 0.59 3.92
N VAL A 112 -0.22 1.64 3.16
CA VAL A 112 -0.78 2.99 3.30
C VAL A 112 -1.21 3.56 1.96
N ILE A 113 -2.31 4.31 1.94
CA ILE A 113 -2.76 5.05 0.75
C ILE A 113 -2.03 6.39 0.73
N VAL A 114 -1.24 6.61 -0.33
CA VAL A 114 -0.40 7.80 -0.49
C VAL A 114 -0.96 8.82 -1.48
N GLY A 115 -1.97 8.44 -2.27
CA GLY A 115 -2.59 9.34 -3.23
C GLY A 115 -3.73 8.71 -4.03
N VAL A 116 -4.50 9.59 -4.68
CA VAL A 116 -5.58 9.25 -5.61
C VAL A 116 -5.07 9.45 -7.04
N PHE A 117 -5.41 8.54 -7.94
CA PHE A 117 -5.05 8.66 -9.35
C PHE A 117 -5.90 9.74 -10.05
N PRO A 118 -5.36 10.42 -11.08
CA PRO A 118 -6.10 11.47 -11.81
C PRO A 118 -7.43 11.03 -12.43
N CYS A 119 -7.61 9.74 -12.73
CA CYS A 119 -8.87 9.21 -13.26
C CYS A 119 -10.02 9.19 -12.22
N SER A 120 -9.75 9.58 -10.97
CA SER A 120 -10.72 9.66 -9.88
C SER A 120 -10.81 11.04 -9.23
N LEU A 121 -10.23 12.08 -9.86
CA LEU A 121 -10.27 13.47 -9.41
C LEU A 121 -11.24 14.33 -10.24
#